data_AF-A0A1J5DKM6-F1
#
_entry.id   AF-A0A1J5DKM6-F1
#
_cell.length_a   1.000
_cell.length_b   1.000
_cell.length_c   1.000
_cell.angle_alpha   90.00
_cell.angle_beta   90.00
_cell.angle_gamma   90.00
#
_symmetry.space_group_name_H-M   'P 1'
#
loop_
_entity.id
_entity.type
_entity.pdbx_description
1 polymer ?
#
loop_
_entity_poly.entity_id
_entity_poly.type
_entity_poly.pdbx_seq_one_letter_code
_entity_poly.pdbx_strand_id
1 'polypeptide(L)'
;MKAYGATAAPDVMAAGDTKCTECHELKKGTQTVLTVKAKCEGCHDAKYGKMLLDWKREISKQENIIAVALEEAKEYVSRAKKSGRDVSKEETLVLQADANYQAVSAGRGVHNHKLSLDMLRAAKADLEKVLAAKRKK
;
A
#
# COMPACT_ATOMS: atom_id res chain seq x y z
N MET A 1 -8.46 -9.93 3.33
CA MET A 1 -7.33 -9.37 2.55
C MET A 1 -6.09 -10.19 2.86
N LYS A 2 -5.34 -10.64 1.85
CA LYS A 2 -4.06 -11.34 2.04
C LYS A 2 -2.92 -10.34 1.83
N ALA A 3 -1.99 -10.26 2.77
CA ALA A 3 -0.77 -9.47 2.65
C ALA A 3 0.33 -10.35 2.05
N TYR A 4 0.63 -10.19 0.76
CA TYR A 4 1.64 -11.02 0.09
C TYR A 4 3.04 -10.56 0.49
N GLY A 5 3.90 -11.50 0.87
CA GLY A 5 5.27 -11.18 1.29
C GLY A 5 5.38 -10.35 2.57
N ALA A 6 4.29 -10.23 3.35
CA ALA A 6 4.25 -9.50 4.62
C ALA A 6 3.43 -10.28 5.66
N THR A 7 3.80 -10.16 6.93
CA THR A 7 3.07 -10.79 8.04
C THR A 7 2.04 -9.81 8.58
N ALA A 8 0.76 -10.14 8.45
CA ALA A 8 -0.31 -9.33 9.03
C ALA A 8 -0.34 -9.48 10.55
N ALA A 9 -0.26 -8.35 11.25
CA ALA A 9 -0.45 -8.24 12.68
C ALA A 9 -1.25 -6.96 12.99
N PRO A 10 -2.11 -6.96 14.03
CA PRO A 10 -2.78 -5.75 14.48
C PRO A 10 -1.76 -4.65 14.83
N ASP A 11 -2.13 -3.39 14.59
CA ASP A 11 -1.30 -2.25 14.99
C ASP A 11 -1.63 -1.78 16.42
N VAL A 12 -0.97 -0.73 16.88
CA VAL A 12 -1.16 -0.18 18.23
C VAL A 12 -2.56 0.41 18.44
N MET A 13 -3.22 0.90 17.39
CA MET A 13 -4.58 1.44 17.50
C MET A 13 -5.59 0.31 17.65
N ALA A 14 -5.41 -0.78 16.92
CA ALA A 14 -6.19 -1.99 17.09
C ALA A 14 -5.98 -2.63 18.47
N ALA A 15 -4.73 -2.66 18.97
CA ALA A 15 -4.41 -3.18 20.31
C ALA A 15 -4.99 -2.30 21.44
N GLY A 16 -5.22 -1.02 21.18
CA GLY A 16 -5.88 -0.09 22.08
C GLY A 16 -7.40 -0.01 21.93
N ASP A 17 -8.02 -0.95 21.21
CA ASP A 17 -9.46 -1.00 20.93
C ASP A 17 -10.05 0.29 20.33
N THR A 18 -9.22 1.07 19.62
CA THR A 18 -9.66 2.33 19.00
C THR A 18 -10.67 2.03 17.90
N LYS A 19 -11.83 2.68 17.98
CA LYS A 19 -12.95 2.46 17.05
C LYS A 19 -12.83 3.38 15.84
N CYS A 20 -13.34 2.92 14.69
CA CYS A 20 -13.40 3.74 13.47
C CYS A 20 -14.02 5.11 13.72
N THR A 21 -15.06 5.19 14.55
CA THR A 21 -15.83 6.41 14.85
C THR A 21 -15.07 7.43 15.70
N GLU A 22 -13.96 7.04 16.32
CA GLU A 22 -13.14 7.95 17.12
C GLU A 22 -12.30 8.86 16.19
N CYS A 23 -11.96 8.37 15.00
CA CYS A 23 -11.28 9.13 13.96
C CYS A 23 -12.23 9.61 12.83
N HIS A 24 -13.28 8.84 12.54
CA HIS A 24 -14.15 9.05 11.39
C HIS A 24 -15.60 9.36 11.72
N GLU A 25 -16.19 10.28 10.98
CA GLU A 25 -17.62 10.59 10.99
C GLU A 25 -18.29 9.86 9.83
N LEU A 26 -18.61 8.58 10.03
CA LEU A 26 -19.06 7.65 8.98
C LEU A 26 -20.30 8.11 8.20
N LYS A 27 -21.13 8.98 8.80
CA LYS A 27 -22.34 9.54 8.15
C LYS A 27 -22.05 10.76 7.26
N LYS A 28 -20.87 11.39 7.37
CA LYS A 28 -20.51 12.60 6.61
C LYS A 28 -19.73 12.33 5.32
N GLY A 29 -19.62 11.07 4.92
CA GLY A 29 -18.89 10.67 3.71
C GLY A 29 -17.37 10.84 3.86
N THR A 30 -16.68 11.06 2.74
CA THR A 30 -15.21 11.11 2.72
C THR A 30 -14.68 12.31 3.49
N GLN A 31 -13.84 12.05 4.49
CA GLN A 31 -13.17 13.10 5.28
C GLN A 31 -11.76 13.37 4.78
N THR A 32 -11.31 14.61 4.94
CA THR A 32 -9.93 14.99 4.62
C THR A 32 -8.96 14.50 5.69
N VAL A 33 -7.69 14.34 5.34
CA VAL A 33 -6.64 14.02 6.31
C VAL A 33 -6.51 15.09 7.40
N LEU A 34 -6.83 16.36 7.09
CA LEU A 34 -6.80 17.45 8.06
C LEU A 34 -7.92 17.31 9.09
N THR A 35 -9.10 16.84 8.68
CA THR A 35 -10.20 16.53 9.58
C THR A 35 -9.84 15.39 10.54
N VAL A 36 -9.23 14.32 10.03
CA VAL A 36 -8.80 13.18 10.85
C VAL A 36 -7.64 13.56 11.78
N LYS A 37 -6.69 14.36 11.29
CA LYS A 37 -5.58 14.93 12.09
C LYS A 37 -6.08 15.57 13.38
N ALA A 38 -7.13 16.40 13.29
CA ALA A 38 -7.69 17.08 14.44
C ALA A 38 -8.26 16.12 15.50
N LYS A 39 -8.72 14.91 15.11
CA LYS A 39 -9.18 13.88 16.04
C LYS A 39 -8.01 13.28 16.82
N CYS A 40 -6.87 13.04 16.17
CA CYS A 40 -5.65 12.59 16.84
C CYS A 40 -5.22 13.58 17.94
N GLU A 41 -5.30 14.87 17.65
CA GLU A 41 -4.94 15.97 18.56
C GLU A 41 -5.95 16.18 19.70
N GLY A 42 -7.11 15.50 19.67
CA GLY A 42 -8.08 15.51 20.75
C GLY A 42 -7.67 14.64 21.95
N CYS A 43 -6.92 13.56 21.69
CA CYS A 43 -6.41 12.65 22.73
C CYS A 43 -4.89 12.76 22.92
N HIS A 44 -4.18 13.18 21.89
CA HIS A 44 -2.72 13.31 21.88
C HIS A 44 -2.28 14.74 21.59
N ASP A 45 -1.00 15.03 21.77
CA ASP A 45 -0.45 16.33 21.39
C ASP A 45 -0.31 16.49 19.85
N ALA A 46 0.04 17.72 19.42
CA ALA A 46 0.19 18.09 18.01
C ALA A 46 1.20 17.23 17.21
N LYS A 47 2.14 16.55 17.88
CA LYS A 47 3.13 15.72 17.19
C LYS A 47 2.49 14.50 16.54
N TYR A 48 1.38 14.00 17.09
CA TYR A 48 0.62 12.89 16.50
C TYR A 48 -0.14 13.33 15.25
N GLY A 49 -0.65 14.56 15.24
CA GLY A 49 -1.21 15.16 14.04
C GLY A 49 -0.17 15.29 12.92
N LYS A 50 1.06 15.70 13.26
CA LYS A 50 2.19 15.73 12.32
C LYS A 50 2.57 14.32 11.84
N MET A 51 2.63 13.33 12.73
CA MET A 51 2.93 11.94 12.41
C MET A 51 1.98 11.38 11.35
N LEU A 52 0.67 11.62 11.45
CA LEU A 52 -0.30 11.19 10.44
C LEU A 52 -0.01 11.77 9.04
N LEU A 53 0.38 13.06 8.98
CA LEU A 53 0.72 13.71 7.71
C LEU A 53 2.01 13.13 7.11
N ASP A 54 2.99 12.83 7.96
CA ASP A 54 4.25 12.22 7.54
C ASP A 54 4.01 10.79 7.02
N TRP A 55 3.22 9.98 7.72
CA TRP A 55 2.82 8.64 7.27
C TRP A 55 2.13 8.66 5.91
N LYS A 56 1.16 9.58 5.73
CA LYS A 56 0.47 9.72 4.45
C LYS A 56 1.44 10.09 3.33
N ARG A 57 2.37 11.02 3.58
CA ARG A 57 3.38 11.43 2.61
C ARG A 57 4.30 10.28 2.23
N GLU A 58 4.71 9.47 3.21
CA GLU A 58 5.55 8.30 2.98
C GLU A 58 4.85 7.25 2.12
N ILE A 59 3.59 6.91 2.45
CA ILE A 59 2.79 5.96 1.67
C ILE A 59 2.62 6.45 0.24
N SER A 60 2.21 7.70 0.03
CA SER A 60 2.03 8.24 -1.32
C SER A 60 3.33 8.25 -2.14
N LYS A 61 4.49 8.48 -1.50
CA LYS A 61 5.79 8.39 -2.18
C LYS A 61 6.05 6.96 -2.68
N GLN A 62 5.79 5.95 -1.85
CA GLN A 62 5.99 4.55 -2.23
C GLN A 62 4.98 4.10 -3.29
N GLU A 63 3.72 4.49 -3.15
CA GLU A 63 2.67 4.22 -4.13
C GLU A 63 3.00 4.77 -5.51
N ASN A 64 3.49 6.02 -5.61
CA ASN A 64 3.88 6.61 -6.89
C ASN A 64 5.00 5.83 -7.59
N ILE A 65 5.99 5.35 -6.83
CA ILE A 65 7.08 4.52 -7.37
C ILE A 65 6.54 3.18 -7.87
N ILE A 66 5.68 2.54 -7.06
CA ILE A 66 5.12 1.23 -7.38
C ILE A 66 4.16 1.30 -8.56
N ALA A 67 3.33 2.34 -8.66
CA ALA A 67 2.38 2.53 -9.76
C ALA A 67 3.09 2.51 -11.13
N VAL A 68 4.19 3.24 -11.26
CA VAL A 68 4.99 3.26 -12.50
C VAL A 68 5.56 1.88 -12.83
N ALA A 69 6.20 1.23 -11.84
CA ALA A 69 6.80 -0.10 -12.02
C ALA A 69 5.75 -1.18 -12.32
N LEU A 70 4.55 -1.05 -11.74
CA LEU A 70 3.44 -1.98 -11.90
C LEU A 70 2.87 -1.93 -13.31
N GLU A 71 2.65 -0.74 -13.86
CA GLU A 71 2.20 -0.59 -15.25
C GLU A 71 3.27 -1.09 -16.25
N GLU A 72 4.56 -0.80 -16.00
CA GLU A 72 5.64 -1.33 -16.83
C GLU A 72 5.70 -2.87 -16.79
N ALA A 73 5.55 -3.46 -15.62
CA ALA A 73 5.57 -4.92 -15.44
C ALA A 73 4.36 -5.60 -16.09
N LYS A 74 3.15 -5.03 -15.94
CA LYS A 74 1.93 -5.50 -16.61
C LYS A 74 2.09 -5.50 -18.12
N GLU A 75 2.62 -4.42 -18.68
CA GLU A 75 2.84 -4.32 -20.13
C GLU A 75 3.89 -5.31 -20.63
N TYR A 76 5.00 -5.47 -19.89
CA TYR A 76 6.01 -6.48 -20.20
C TYR A 76 5.41 -7.90 -20.26
N VAL A 77 4.67 -8.29 -19.22
CA VAL A 77 4.04 -9.60 -19.11
C VAL A 77 3.02 -9.81 -20.24
N SER A 78 2.18 -8.81 -20.52
CA SER A 78 1.21 -8.83 -21.62
C SER A 78 1.87 -9.08 -22.98
N ARG A 79 2.93 -8.33 -23.31
CA ARG A 79 3.68 -8.50 -24.56
C ARG A 79 4.38 -9.85 -24.63
N ALA A 80 4.98 -10.27 -23.52
CA ALA A 80 5.65 -11.57 -23.40
C ALA A 80 4.73 -12.73 -23.76
N LYS A 81 3.54 -12.71 -23.18
CA LYS A 81 2.53 -13.73 -23.37
C LYS A 81 2.04 -13.77 -24.81
N LYS A 82 1.80 -12.59 -25.41
CA LYS A 82 1.45 -12.46 -26.84
C LYS A 82 2.54 -13.00 -27.77
N SER A 83 3.81 -12.91 -27.38
CA SER A 83 4.94 -13.51 -28.12
C SER A 83 5.13 -15.02 -27.88
N GLY A 84 4.22 -15.69 -27.16
CA GLY A 84 4.30 -17.12 -26.87
C GLY A 84 5.31 -17.51 -25.79
N ARG A 85 5.85 -16.53 -25.03
CA ARG A 85 6.76 -16.82 -23.91
C ARG A 85 5.95 -17.26 -22.70
N ASP A 86 6.42 -18.29 -22.00
CA ASP A 86 5.93 -18.62 -20.66
C ASP A 86 6.37 -17.52 -19.68
N VAL A 87 5.38 -16.87 -19.08
CA VAL A 87 5.52 -15.80 -18.07
C VAL A 87 4.67 -16.06 -16.84
N SER A 88 4.31 -17.32 -16.58
CA SER A 88 3.42 -17.70 -15.47
C SER A 88 3.95 -17.24 -14.11
N LYS A 89 5.28 -17.23 -13.94
CA LYS A 89 5.95 -16.74 -12.72
C LYS A 89 5.84 -15.22 -12.59
N GLU A 90 6.11 -14.48 -13.67
CA GLU A 90 6.00 -13.03 -13.68
C GLU A 90 4.56 -12.55 -13.52
N GLU A 91 3.58 -13.25 -14.12
CA GLU A 91 2.15 -13.01 -13.89
C GLU A 91 1.79 -13.11 -12.41
N THR A 92 2.27 -14.17 -11.74
CA THR A 92 2.03 -14.36 -10.30
C THR A 92 2.60 -13.21 -9.48
N LEU A 93 3.84 -12.78 -9.77
CA LEU A 93 4.49 -11.66 -9.07
C LEU A 93 3.75 -10.33 -9.29
N VAL A 94 3.32 -10.05 -10.53
CA VAL A 94 2.53 -8.84 -10.84
C VAL A 94 1.19 -8.86 -10.10
N LEU A 95 0.49 -10.00 -10.05
CA LEU A 95 -0.78 -10.14 -9.33
C LEU A 95 -0.61 -9.90 -7.82
N GLN A 96 0.47 -10.42 -7.22
CA GLN A 96 0.76 -10.20 -5.80
C GLN A 96 1.09 -8.74 -5.50
N ALA A 97 1.90 -8.10 -6.35
CA ALA A 97 2.24 -6.70 -6.24
C ALA A 97 1.01 -5.78 -6.39
N ASP A 98 0.15 -6.05 -7.38
CA ASP A 98 -1.10 -5.32 -7.60
C ASP A 98 -2.05 -5.47 -6.40
N ALA A 99 -2.25 -6.69 -5.91
CA ALA A 99 -3.09 -6.93 -4.74
C ALA A 99 -2.61 -6.18 -3.49
N ASN A 100 -1.29 -6.17 -3.24
CA ASN A 100 -0.73 -5.40 -2.14
C ASN A 100 -0.93 -3.89 -2.32
N TYR A 101 -0.64 -3.37 -3.52
CA TYR A 101 -0.81 -1.95 -3.86
C TYR A 101 -2.26 -1.49 -3.69
N GLN A 102 -3.23 -2.23 -4.27
CA GLN A 102 -4.65 -1.89 -4.18
C GLN A 102 -5.15 -1.86 -2.74
N ALA A 103 -4.71 -2.83 -1.94
CA ALA A 103 -5.17 -2.92 -0.56
C ALA A 103 -4.59 -1.80 0.33
N VAL A 104 -3.34 -1.40 0.11
CA VAL A 104 -2.75 -0.23 0.79
C VAL A 104 -3.42 1.06 0.35
N SER A 105 -3.67 1.22 -0.96
CA SER A 105 -4.31 2.41 -1.54
C SER A 105 -5.74 2.59 -1.02
N ALA A 106 -6.53 1.52 -0.97
CA ALA A 106 -7.87 1.54 -0.39
C ALA A 106 -7.87 1.91 1.11
N GLY A 107 -6.89 1.42 1.87
CA GLY A 107 -6.70 1.73 3.28
C GLY A 107 -5.94 3.03 3.56
N ARG A 108 -5.48 3.73 2.50
CA ARG A 108 -4.61 4.92 2.55
C ARG A 108 -3.33 4.74 3.38
N GLY A 109 -2.93 3.50 3.66
CA GLY A 109 -1.75 3.12 4.40
C GLY A 109 -1.58 3.65 5.84
N VAL A 110 -2.66 4.13 6.49
CA VAL A 110 -2.59 4.74 7.83
C VAL A 110 -3.24 3.92 8.94
N HIS A 111 -4.17 3.01 8.61
CA HIS A 111 -4.82 2.13 9.61
C HIS A 111 -3.89 1.04 10.15
N ASN A 112 -2.82 0.73 9.41
CA ASN A 112 -1.72 -0.09 9.88
C ASN A 112 -0.50 0.29 9.07
N HIS A 113 0.17 1.36 9.51
CA HIS A 113 1.23 1.99 8.73
C HIS A 113 2.40 1.05 8.47
N LYS A 114 2.82 0.30 9.49
CA LYS A 114 3.89 -0.70 9.37
C LYS A 114 3.55 -1.79 8.36
N LEU A 115 2.37 -2.42 8.47
CA LEU A 115 1.96 -3.46 7.54
C LEU A 115 1.87 -2.92 6.11
N SER A 116 1.36 -1.69 5.96
CA SER A 116 1.25 -1.04 4.66
C SER A 116 2.61 -0.83 4.00
N LEU A 117 3.61 -0.35 4.75
CA LEU A 117 4.98 -0.24 4.26
C LEU A 117 5.60 -1.59 3.91
N ASP A 118 5.37 -2.62 4.73
CA ASP A 118 5.89 -3.97 4.47
C ASP A 118 5.27 -4.58 3.20
N MET A 119 3.97 -4.36 2.97
CA MET A 119 3.27 -4.76 1.75
C MET A 119 3.76 -4.03 0.50
N LEU A 120 3.97 -2.71 0.58
CA LEU A 120 4.53 -1.93 -0.52
C LEU A 120 5.98 -2.35 -0.81
N ARG A 121 6.78 -2.65 0.23
CA ARG A 121 8.13 -3.20 0.06
C ARG A 121 8.12 -4.55 -0.66
N ALA A 122 7.21 -5.44 -0.28
CA ALA A 122 7.03 -6.73 -0.95
C ALA A 122 6.61 -6.55 -2.42
N ALA A 123 5.63 -5.67 -2.68
CA ALA A 123 5.19 -5.35 -4.04
C ALA A 123 6.35 -4.82 -4.91
N LYS A 124 7.13 -3.89 -4.38
CA LYS A 124 8.32 -3.35 -5.07
C LYS A 124 9.34 -4.46 -5.38
N ALA A 125 9.63 -5.33 -4.42
CA ALA A 125 10.57 -6.44 -4.63
C ALA A 125 10.11 -7.43 -5.70
N ASP A 126 8.80 -7.71 -5.77
CA ASP A 126 8.24 -8.58 -6.81
C ASP A 126 8.30 -7.94 -8.21
N LEU A 127 7.99 -6.64 -8.30
CA LEU A 127 8.12 -5.89 -9.54
C LEU A 127 9.58 -5.79 -10.03
N GLU A 128 10.54 -5.61 -9.11
CA GLU A 128 11.96 -5.61 -9.45
C GLU A 128 12.42 -6.93 -10.06
N LYS A 129 11.92 -8.08 -9.58
CA LYS A 129 12.21 -9.39 -10.18
C LYS A 129 11.66 -9.49 -11.60
N VAL A 130 10.43 -9.02 -11.83
CA VAL A 130 9.79 -9.03 -13.17
C VAL A 130 10.56 -8.13 -14.14
N LEU A 131 10.90 -6.92 -13.73
CA LEU A 131 11.63 -5.97 -14.57
C LEU A 131 13.10 -6.39 -14.78
N ALA A 132 13.70 -7.13 -13.84
CA ALA A 132 15.00 -7.75 -14.07
C ALA A 132 14.95 -8.85 -15.14
N ALA A 133 13.89 -9.67 -15.16
CA ALA A 133 13.68 -10.67 -16.21
C ALA A 133 13.49 -10.04 -17.60
N LYS A 134 12.86 -8.86 -17.67
CA LYS A 134 12.77 -8.04 -18.89
C LYS A 134 14.15 -7.64 -19.43
N ARG A 135 15.08 -7.22 -18.56
CA ARG A 135 16.41 -6.70 -18.94
C ARG A 135 17.41 -7.78 -19.39
N LYS A 136 17.18 -9.04 -19.03
CA LYS A 136 18.08 -10.17 -19.37
C LYS A 136 17.84 -10.74 -20.78
N LYS A 137 16.97 -10.11 -21.57
CA LYS A 137 16.60 -10.51 -22.92
C LYS A 137 16.71 -9.29 -23.83
#